data_AF-A0A060C3Z8-F1
#
_entry.id   AF-A0A060C3Z8-F1
#
_cell.length_a   1.000
_cell.length_b   1.000
_cell.length_c   1.000
_cell.angle_alpha   90.00
_cell.angle_beta   90.00
_cell.angle_gamma   90.00
#
_symmetry.space_group_name_H-M   'P 1'
#
loop_
_entity.id
_entity.type
_entity.pdbx_description
1 polymer ?
#
loop_
_entity_poly.entity_id
_entity_poly.type
_entity_poly.pdbx_seq_one_letter_code
_entity_poly.pdbx_strand_id
1 'polypeptide(L)'
;PWHDVETLLRAMPQVRAALPHARLLIVGDGPERARLAEECVAVGAEMAGAVAPEEVARWLARMDVAVAPYASGQPFYFSPLKIYEYMASGLPVVASDVGDLAKVVRQNETGVLCAPDDPDALARALVALGRAPERARESGRARARPCAARSH
;
A
#
# COMPACT_ATOMS: atom_id res chain seq x y z
N PRO A 1 -10.22 1.96 -13.33
CA PRO A 1 -10.20 1.85 -11.85
C PRO A 1 -9.14 2.77 -11.21
N TRP A 2 -9.54 3.85 -10.56
CA TRP A 2 -8.67 4.77 -9.83
C TRP A 2 -7.91 4.02 -8.71
N HIS A 3 -6.59 3.85 -8.87
CA HIS A 3 -5.70 3.13 -7.93
C HIS A 3 -6.11 1.69 -7.60
N ASP A 4 -6.85 1.02 -8.50
CA ASP A 4 -7.20 -0.40 -8.45
C ASP A 4 -7.51 -0.98 -7.06
N VAL A 5 -8.27 -0.21 -6.26
CA VAL A 5 -8.65 -0.59 -4.89
C VAL A 5 -9.44 -1.89 -4.89
N GLU A 6 -10.15 -2.19 -5.97
CA GLU A 6 -10.90 -3.44 -6.17
C GLU A 6 -10.01 -4.69 -6.06
N THR A 7 -8.81 -4.69 -6.65
CA THR A 7 -7.85 -5.80 -6.49
C THR A 7 -7.45 -5.99 -5.03
N LEU A 8 -7.27 -4.89 -4.28
CA LEU A 8 -7.01 -4.96 -2.84
C LEU A 8 -8.20 -5.51 -2.05
N LEU A 9 -9.43 -5.09 -2.35
CA LEU A 9 -10.63 -5.62 -1.71
C LEU A 9 -10.76 -7.13 -1.96
N ARG A 10 -10.51 -7.59 -3.20
CA ARG A 10 -10.50 -9.02 -3.57
C ARG A 10 -9.41 -9.83 -2.88
N ALA A 11 -8.27 -9.22 -2.54
CA ALA A 11 -7.18 -9.86 -1.81
C ALA A 11 -7.50 -10.08 -0.32
N MET A 12 -8.34 -9.23 0.29
CA MET A 12 -8.55 -9.21 1.74
C MET A 12 -9.12 -10.49 2.37
N PRO A 13 -10.05 -11.25 1.74
CA PRO A 13 -10.48 -12.55 2.27
C PRO A 13 -9.30 -13.51 2.49
N GLN A 14 -8.39 -13.63 1.52
CA GLN A 14 -7.19 -14.48 1.66
C GLN A 14 -6.24 -13.95 2.74
N VAL A 15 -6.04 -12.63 2.80
CA VAL A 15 -5.21 -12.01 3.85
C VAL A 15 -5.77 -12.34 5.22
N ARG A 16 -7.07 -12.20 5.46
CA ARG A 16 -7.69 -12.50 6.76
C ARG A 16 -7.73 -13.98 7.10
N ALA A 17 -7.84 -14.87 6.11
CA ALA A 17 -7.71 -16.30 6.35
C ALA A 17 -6.33 -16.66 6.94
N ALA A 18 -5.27 -15.95 6.53
CA ALA A 18 -3.91 -16.15 7.02
C ALA A 18 -3.53 -15.26 8.23
N LEU A 19 -4.17 -14.09 8.36
CA LEU A 19 -3.96 -13.08 9.40
C LEU A 19 -5.32 -12.58 9.92
N PRO A 20 -5.96 -13.30 10.86
CA PRO A 20 -7.34 -13.00 11.29
C PRO A 20 -7.58 -11.59 11.84
N HIS A 21 -6.53 -10.92 12.31
CA HIS A 21 -6.58 -9.56 12.84
C HIS A 21 -6.31 -8.46 11.81
N ALA A 22 -6.07 -8.82 10.54
CA ALA A 22 -5.79 -7.85 9.49
C ALA A 22 -7.01 -6.95 9.21
N ARG A 23 -6.79 -5.64 9.25
CA ARG A 23 -7.79 -4.60 8.94
C ARG A 23 -7.36 -3.84 7.70
N LEU A 24 -8.33 -3.44 6.88
CA LEU A 24 -8.10 -2.58 5.73
C LEU A 24 -8.71 -1.21 6.01
N LEU A 25 -7.87 -0.18 5.96
CA LEU A 25 -8.28 1.22 6.04
C LEU A 25 -7.90 1.94 4.75
N ILE A 26 -8.90 2.50 4.09
CA ILE A 26 -8.76 3.31 2.88
C ILE A 26 -8.88 4.78 3.28
N VAL A 27 -7.78 5.51 3.11
CA VAL A 27 -7.70 6.96 3.36
C VAL A 27 -7.64 7.69 2.03
N GLY A 28 -8.54 8.63 1.83
CA GLY A 28 -8.76 9.32 0.57
C GLY A 28 -10.21 9.22 0.12
N ASP A 29 -10.52 10.05 -0.87
CA ASP A 29 -11.78 10.02 -1.60
C ASP A 29 -11.49 9.80 -3.08
N GLY A 30 -12.52 9.54 -3.87
CA GLY A 30 -12.37 9.37 -5.30
C GLY A 30 -13.68 9.06 -5.99
N PRO A 31 -13.69 9.14 -7.33
CA PRO A 31 -14.89 8.92 -8.14
C PRO A 31 -15.48 7.51 -7.94
N GLU A 32 -14.68 6.54 -7.49
CA GLU A 32 -15.12 5.16 -7.24
C GLU A 32 -15.63 4.90 -5.82
N ARG A 33 -15.62 5.89 -4.92
CA ARG A 33 -16.03 5.68 -3.52
C ARG A 33 -17.44 5.08 -3.40
N ALA A 34 -18.40 5.62 -4.15
CA ALA A 34 -19.77 5.11 -4.12
C ALA A 34 -19.86 3.68 -4.69
N ARG A 35 -19.12 3.39 -5.76
CA ARG A 35 -19.08 2.06 -6.40
C ARG A 35 -18.51 1.00 -5.46
N LEU A 36 -17.43 1.34 -4.74
CA LEU A 36 -16.69 0.39 -3.90
C LEU A 36 -17.27 0.26 -2.48
N ALA A 37 -18.29 1.05 -2.12
CA ALA A 37 -18.82 1.05 -0.77
C ALA A 37 -19.38 -0.31 -0.34
N GLU A 38 -20.13 -0.97 -1.23
CA GLU A 38 -20.70 -2.30 -0.95
C GLU A 38 -19.61 -3.37 -0.80
N GLU A 39 -18.61 -3.35 -1.68
CA GLU A 39 -17.46 -4.25 -1.60
C GLU A 39 -16.68 -4.05 -0.30
N CYS A 40 -16.45 -2.79 0.10
CA CYS A 40 -15.80 -2.46 1.37
C CYS A 40 -16.57 -3.05 2.55
N VAL A 41 -17.91 -2.91 2.59
CA VAL A 41 -18.73 -3.51 3.64
C VAL A 41 -18.60 -5.04 3.63
N ALA A 42 -18.68 -5.67 2.46
CA ALA A 42 -18.58 -7.12 2.31
C ALA A 42 -17.25 -7.67 2.83
N VAL A 43 -16.16 -6.91 2.67
CA VAL A 43 -14.83 -7.28 3.16
C VAL A 43 -14.45 -6.59 4.48
N GLY A 44 -15.38 -5.94 5.18
CA GLY A 44 -15.10 -5.25 6.46
C GLY A 44 -13.97 -4.22 6.37
N ALA A 45 -13.83 -3.53 5.24
CA ALA A 45 -12.89 -2.43 5.05
C ALA A 45 -13.50 -1.10 5.50
N GLU A 46 -12.68 -0.27 6.13
CA GLU A 46 -13.07 1.07 6.58
C GLU A 46 -12.62 2.12 5.57
N MET A 47 -13.49 3.09 5.28
CA MET A 47 -13.16 4.26 4.47
C MET A 47 -13.17 5.51 5.35
N ALA A 48 -12.00 6.14 5.54
CA ALA A 48 -11.90 7.39 6.28
C ALA A 48 -12.40 8.61 5.47
N GLY A 49 -12.43 8.50 4.13
CA GLY A 49 -12.70 9.63 3.24
C GLY A 49 -11.47 10.53 3.06
N ALA A 50 -11.68 11.71 2.48
CA ALA A 50 -10.63 12.71 2.31
C ALA A 50 -10.12 13.21 3.66
N VAL A 51 -8.81 13.37 3.78
CA VAL A 51 -8.14 13.92 4.96
C VAL A 51 -7.25 15.09 4.54
N ALA A 52 -7.04 16.04 5.45
CA ALA A 52 -6.14 17.16 5.19
C ALA A 52 -4.70 16.65 4.97
N PRO A 53 -3.90 17.29 4.08
CA PRO A 53 -2.52 16.87 3.81
C PRO A 53 -1.66 16.72 5.08
N GLU A 54 -1.84 17.62 6.05
CA GLU A 54 -1.10 17.64 7.32
C GLU A 54 -1.43 16.43 8.21
N GLU A 55 -2.61 15.82 8.02
CA GLU A 55 -3.08 14.69 8.78
C GLU A 55 -2.62 13.34 8.20
N VAL A 56 -2.17 13.31 6.94
CA VAL A 56 -1.79 12.06 6.24
C VAL A 56 -0.76 11.27 7.03
N ALA A 57 0.29 11.92 7.53
CA ALA A 57 1.32 11.26 8.34
C ALA A 57 0.75 10.59 9.61
N ARG A 58 -0.25 11.22 10.26
CA ARG A 58 -0.92 10.67 11.46
C ARG A 58 -1.74 9.42 11.12
N TRP A 59 -2.33 9.36 9.92
CA TRP A 59 -3.03 8.17 9.43
C TRP A 59 -2.06 7.06 9.07
N LEU A 60 -0.98 7.37 8.35
CA LEU A 60 0.07 6.41 7.99
C LEU A 60 0.75 5.80 9.22
N ALA A 61 0.98 6.58 10.28
CA ALA A 61 1.55 6.10 11.53
C ALA A 61 0.71 5.02 12.24
N ARG A 62 -0.54 4.80 11.83
CA ARG A 62 -1.44 3.75 12.36
C ARG A 62 -1.42 2.47 11.53
N MET A 63 -0.73 2.48 10.39
CA MET A 63 -0.66 1.35 9.46
C MET A 63 0.61 0.54 9.69
N ASP A 64 0.55 -0.76 9.41
CA ASP A 64 1.73 -1.64 9.44
C ASP A 64 2.35 -1.81 8.04
N VAL A 65 1.54 -1.68 6.99
CA VAL A 65 1.91 -1.86 5.58
C VAL A 65 1.12 -0.86 4.75
N ALA A 66 1.77 -0.20 3.79
CA ALA A 66 1.10 0.66 2.83
C ALA A 66 0.94 -0.05 1.48
N VAL A 67 -0.18 0.18 0.79
CA VAL A 67 -0.52 -0.54 -0.45
C VAL A 67 -0.80 0.44 -1.60
N ALA A 68 -0.22 0.15 -2.76
CA ALA A 68 -0.41 0.90 -4.00
C ALA A 68 -0.68 -0.07 -5.17
N PRO A 69 -1.89 -0.65 -5.25
CA PRO A 69 -2.26 -1.58 -6.31
C PRO A 69 -2.62 -0.74 -7.55
N TYR A 70 -1.82 -0.82 -8.59
CA TYR A 70 -2.12 -0.16 -9.87
C TYR A 70 -2.44 -1.22 -10.93
N ALA A 71 -3.44 -0.95 -11.75
CA ALA A 71 -3.81 -1.81 -12.88
C ALA A 71 -2.81 -1.69 -14.03
N SER A 72 -2.59 -2.78 -14.78
CA SER A 72 -1.59 -2.87 -15.86
C SER A 72 -1.81 -1.91 -17.03
N GLY A 73 -3.06 -1.56 -17.31
CA GLY A 73 -3.46 -0.72 -18.45
C GLY A 73 -3.58 0.77 -18.17
N GLN A 74 -3.24 1.24 -16.97
CA GLN A 74 -3.36 2.66 -16.66
C GLN A 74 -2.09 3.43 -17.00
N PRO A 75 -2.22 4.56 -17.71
CA PRO A 75 -1.07 5.37 -17.96
C PRO A 75 -0.52 5.87 -16.62
N PHE A 76 0.78 5.66 -16.42
CA PHE A 76 1.51 6.08 -15.24
C PHE A 76 1.72 7.61 -15.25
N TYR A 77 0.62 8.37 -15.19
CA TYR A 77 0.64 9.84 -15.18
C TYR A 77 0.74 10.44 -13.77
N PHE A 78 0.74 9.60 -12.74
CA PHE A 78 0.85 10.07 -11.36
C PHE A 78 2.30 10.05 -10.92
N SER A 79 2.79 11.20 -10.47
CA SER A 79 3.98 11.23 -9.60
C SER A 79 3.75 10.23 -8.48
N PRO A 80 4.68 9.29 -8.19
CA PRO A 80 4.54 8.30 -7.14
C PRO A 80 4.71 8.93 -5.74
N LEU A 81 4.22 10.16 -5.55
CA LEU A 81 4.28 10.95 -4.31
C LEU A 81 3.72 10.14 -3.14
N LYS A 82 2.58 9.47 -3.34
CA LYS A 82 1.96 8.59 -2.36
C LYS A 82 2.93 7.50 -1.85
N ILE A 83 3.74 6.92 -2.74
CA ILE A 83 4.73 5.91 -2.37
C ILE A 83 5.88 6.54 -1.58
N TYR A 84 6.34 7.72 -1.97
CA TYR A 84 7.35 8.43 -1.19
C TYR A 84 6.84 8.80 0.21
N GLU A 85 5.59 9.20 0.35
CA GLU A 85 4.96 9.48 1.66
C GLU A 85 4.91 8.22 2.54
N TYR A 86 4.56 7.07 1.96
CA TYR A 86 4.58 5.78 2.67
C TYR A 86 5.98 5.44 3.19
N MET A 87 6.97 5.59 2.33
CA MET A 87 8.37 5.30 2.66
C MET A 87 8.94 6.29 3.68
N ALA A 88 8.61 7.57 3.56
CA ALA A 88 8.98 8.60 4.53
C ALA A 88 8.34 8.34 5.90
N SER A 89 7.14 7.74 5.92
CA SER A 89 6.45 7.30 7.14
C SER A 89 7.02 5.99 7.72
N GLY A 90 8.05 5.42 7.09
CA GLY A 90 8.68 4.18 7.55
C GLY A 90 7.83 2.94 7.34
N LEU A 91 6.88 2.98 6.42
CA LEU A 91 6.03 1.84 6.08
C LEU A 91 6.67 1.01 4.97
N PRO A 92 6.70 -0.33 5.09
CA PRO A 92 6.95 -1.18 3.93
C PRO A 92 5.80 -1.01 2.93
N VAL A 93 6.15 -0.95 1.64
CA VAL A 93 5.19 -0.71 0.56
C VAL A 93 4.93 -2.01 -0.20
N VAL A 94 3.67 -2.37 -0.43
CA VAL A 94 3.30 -3.35 -1.47
C VAL A 94 2.71 -2.59 -2.66
N ALA A 95 3.31 -2.73 -3.83
CA ALA A 95 2.87 -2.01 -5.03
C ALA A 95 2.83 -2.93 -6.25
N SER A 96 2.00 -2.58 -7.24
CA SER A 96 2.04 -3.27 -8.54
C SER A 96 3.35 -2.99 -9.27
N ASP A 97 3.87 -3.99 -9.97
CA ASP A 97 5.04 -3.89 -10.84
C ASP A 97 4.65 -3.24 -12.18
N VAL A 98 4.42 -1.93 -12.16
CA VAL A 98 4.04 -1.13 -13.34
C VAL A 98 4.85 0.15 -13.43
N GLY A 99 5.07 0.61 -14.66
CA GLY A 99 5.78 1.86 -14.93
C GLY A 99 7.16 1.91 -14.27
N ASP A 100 7.44 3.02 -13.58
CA ASP A 100 8.73 3.27 -12.93
C ASP A 100 8.76 2.82 -11.46
N LEU A 101 7.77 2.06 -10.98
CA LEU A 101 7.71 1.66 -9.58
C LEU A 101 8.83 0.72 -9.16
N ALA A 102 9.37 -0.08 -10.09
CA ALA A 102 10.57 -0.88 -9.87
C ALA A 102 11.83 -0.04 -9.56
N LYS A 103 11.85 1.24 -9.95
CA LYS A 103 12.94 2.18 -9.61
C LYS A 103 12.77 2.77 -8.21
N VAL A 104 11.55 2.73 -7.65
CA VAL A 104 11.20 3.33 -6.36
C VAL A 104 11.14 2.28 -5.25
N VAL A 105 10.41 1.19 -5.46
CA VAL A 105 10.26 0.09 -4.51
C VAL A 105 11.33 -0.95 -4.79
N ARG A 106 12.21 -1.20 -3.81
CA ARG A 106 13.29 -2.17 -3.92
C ARG A 106 12.83 -3.46 -3.26
N GLN A 107 12.74 -4.52 -4.06
CA GLN A 107 12.21 -5.81 -3.64
C GLN A 107 12.91 -6.32 -2.36
N ASN A 108 12.13 -6.64 -1.33
CA ASN A 108 12.57 -7.11 -0.01
C ASN A 108 13.45 -6.13 0.79
N GLU A 109 13.77 -4.96 0.26
CA GLU A 109 14.51 -3.92 0.97
C GLU A 109 13.58 -2.85 1.51
N THR A 110 12.69 -2.33 0.67
CA THR A 110 11.79 -1.22 1.02
C THR A 110 10.32 -1.55 0.82
N GLY A 111 10.04 -2.72 0.24
CA GLY A 111 8.71 -3.17 -0.08
C GLY A 111 8.70 -4.42 -0.95
N VAL A 112 7.52 -4.75 -1.48
CA VAL A 112 7.27 -5.89 -2.37
C VAL A 112 6.53 -5.40 -3.61
N LEU A 113 7.04 -5.74 -4.78
CA LEU A 113 6.36 -5.59 -6.05
C LEU A 113 5.58 -6.88 -6.36
N CYS A 114 4.31 -6.73 -6.76
CA CYS A 114 3.44 -7.83 -7.18
C CYS A 114 2.95 -7.60 -8.61
N ALA A 115 2.51 -8.69 -9.27
CA ALA A 115 1.86 -8.55 -10.57
C ALA A 115 0.62 -7.63 -10.46
N PRO A 116 0.41 -6.70 -11.41
CA PRO A 116 -0.82 -5.91 -11.47
C PRO A 116 -2.03 -6.81 -11.73
N ASP A 117 -3.22 -6.36 -11.32
CA ASP A 117 -4.49 -7.06 -11.55
C ASP A 117 -4.56 -8.50 -10.96
N ASP A 118 -3.64 -8.84 -10.03
CA ASP A 118 -3.53 -10.16 -9.39
C ASP A 118 -3.77 -10.06 -7.86
N PRO A 119 -5.03 -10.26 -7.41
CA PRO A 119 -5.37 -10.27 -5.99
C PRO A 119 -4.61 -11.33 -5.18
N ASP A 120 -4.25 -12.46 -5.79
CA ASP A 120 -3.58 -13.55 -5.08
C ASP A 120 -2.10 -13.20 -4.84
N ALA A 121 -1.43 -12.58 -5.82
CA ALA A 121 -0.08 -12.05 -5.64
C ALA A 121 -0.05 -10.95 -4.59
N LEU A 122 -1.03 -10.04 -4.61
CA LEU A 122 -1.16 -9.00 -3.61
C LEU A 122 -1.37 -9.58 -2.21
N ALA A 123 -2.28 -10.55 -2.06
CA ALA A 123 -2.52 -11.23 -0.79
C ALA A 123 -1.28 -11.96 -0.27
N ARG A 124 -0.54 -12.67 -1.14
CA ARG A 124 0.72 -13.34 -0.75
C ARG A 124 1.76 -12.35 -0.20
N ALA A 125 1.92 -11.19 -0.86
CA ALA A 125 2.84 -10.15 -0.42
C ALA A 125 2.43 -9.56 0.95
N LEU A 126 1.15 -9.25 1.14
CA LEU A 126 0.63 -8.73 2.40
C LEU A 126 0.78 -9.75 3.55
N VAL A 127 0.48 -11.01 3.30
CA VAL A 127 0.63 -12.09 4.30
C VAL A 127 2.10 -12.29 4.68
N ALA A 128 3.02 -12.24 3.71
CA ALA A 128 4.45 -12.36 3.98
C ALA A 128 4.95 -11.25 4.92
N LEU A 129 4.56 -9.99 4.66
CA LEU A 129 4.92 -8.86 5.53
C LEU A 129 4.25 -8.95 6.91
N GLY A 130 2.97 -9.31 6.97
CA GLY A 130 2.24 -9.43 8.24
C GLY A 130 2.71 -10.58 9.13
N ARG A 131 3.28 -11.65 8.56
CA ARG A 131 3.91 -12.76 9.31
C ARG A 131 5.31 -12.43 9.84
N ALA A 132 5.95 -11.38 9.31
CA ALA A 132 7.29 -10.98 9.70
C ALA A 132 7.34 -9.47 10.04
N PRO A 133 6.59 -9.01 11.08
CA PRO A 133 6.39 -7.59 11.35
C PRO A 133 7.69 -6.86 11.70
N GLU A 134 8.68 -7.53 12.30
CA GLU A 134 9.99 -6.92 12.57
C GLU A 134 10.73 -6.60 11.26
N ARG A 135 10.81 -7.56 10.34
CA ARG A 135 11.41 -7.36 9.01
C ARG A 135 10.65 -6.31 8.22
N ALA A 136 9.32 -6.32 8.27
CA ALA A 136 8.47 -5.34 7.61
C ALA A 136 8.80 -3.91 8.10
N ARG A 137 8.97 -3.72 9.41
CA ARG A 137 9.38 -2.44 10.00
C ARG A 137 10.81 -2.04 9.65
N GLU A 138 11.74 -2.99 9.58
CA GLU A 138 13.11 -2.72 9.12
C GLU A 138 13.12 -2.24 7.67
N SER A 139 12.38 -2.91 6.78
CA SER A 139 12.26 -2.53 5.38
C SER A 139 11.67 -1.12 5.20
N GLY A 140 10.62 -0.80 5.95
CA GLY A 140 10.06 0.55 5.95
C GLY A 140 11.04 1.61 6.46
N ARG A 141 11.75 1.32 7.56
CA ARG A 141 12.73 2.25 8.16
C ARG A 141 13.99 2.47 7.32
N ALA A 142 14.39 1.52 6.48
CA ALA A 142 15.57 1.64 5.62
C ALA A 142 15.54 2.89 4.72
N ARG A 143 14.34 3.37 4.37
CA ARG A 143 14.15 4.58 3.55
C ARG A 143 13.61 5.81 4.28
N ALA A 144 13.05 5.64 5.48
CA ALA A 144 12.64 6.77 6.32
C ALA A 144 13.84 7.50 6.96
N ARG A 145 15.01 6.84 7.01
CA ARG A 145 16.25 7.54 7.35
C ARG A 145 16.51 8.59 6.28
N PRO A 146 16.62 9.89 6.66
CA PRO A 146 17.14 10.88 5.74
C PRO A 146 18.47 10.35 5.21
N CYS A 147 18.75 10.57 3.93
CA CYS A 147 20.09 10.45 3.39
C CYS A 147 20.94 11.49 4.13
N ALA A 148 21.39 11.17 5.35
CA ALA A 148 22.28 12.01 6.12
C ALA A 148 23.59 12.02 5.35
N ALA A 149 23.85 13.15 4.69
CA ALA A 149 25.11 13.62 4.13
C ALA A 149 26.09 12.52 3.70
N ARG A 150 26.07 12.20 2.40
CA ARG A 150 27.34 11.99 1.70
C ARG A 150 27.76 13.31 1.08
N SER A 151 28.27 14.19 1.93
CA SER A 151 29.11 15.30 1.51
C SER A 151 30.44 14.73 1.01
N HIS A 152 30.70 14.91 -0.28
CA HIS A 152 32.05 14.96 -0.83
C HIS A 152 32.53 16.41 -0.79
#